data_AF-T0VI84-F1
#
_entry.id   AF-T0VI84-F1
#
_cell.length_a   1.000
_cell.length_b   1.000
_cell.length_c   1.000
_cell.angle_alpha   90.00
_cell.angle_beta   90.00
_cell.angle_gamma   90.00
#
_symmetry.space_group_name_H-M   'P 1'
#
loop_
_entity.id
_entity.type
_entity.pdbx_description
1 polymer ?
#
loop_
_entity_poly.entity_id
_entity_poly.type
_entity_poly.pdbx_seq_one_letter_code
_entity_poly.pdbx_strand_id
1 'polypeptide(L)'
;MTYNSTLPKVFVYLLTTIETLYQTRVPLEVQNRKNVHLATSDCLVIACYLWGVLHFSETLKAKHQLAQSLFPNFLEYSRFVRRCNALLPSIQVIRQALVFKEVEGMSVSIIDSFPIPLCQP
;
A
#
# COMPACT_ATOMS: atom_id res chain seq x y z
N MET A 1 -13.57 -16.27 -4.34
CA MET A 1 -12.18 -16.39 -3.83
C MET A 1 -12.28 -16.93 -2.41
N THR A 2 -11.84 -18.15 -2.18
CA THR A 2 -11.82 -18.81 -0.86
C THR A 2 -10.59 -18.31 -0.09
N TYR A 3 -10.82 -17.55 0.98
CA TYR A 3 -9.76 -17.03 1.85
C TYR A 3 -9.36 -18.11 2.87
N ASN A 4 -8.07 -18.36 3.05
CA ASN A 4 -7.60 -19.26 4.11
C ASN A 4 -7.92 -18.64 5.49
N SER A 5 -8.39 -19.50 6.39
CA SER A 5 -8.75 -19.30 7.80
C SER A 5 -8.14 -18.05 8.46
N THR A 6 -8.99 -17.02 8.60
CA THR A 6 -8.80 -15.74 9.31
C THR A 6 -7.62 -14.89 8.85
N LEU A 7 -7.87 -13.97 7.91
CA LEU A 7 -6.92 -12.89 7.61
C LEU A 7 -6.51 -12.16 8.90
N PRO A 8 -5.24 -11.76 9.04
CA PRO A 8 -4.81 -10.98 10.20
C PRO A 8 -5.70 -9.75 10.38
N LYS A 9 -6.19 -9.49 11.60
CA LYS A 9 -7.04 -8.33 11.89
C LYS A 9 -6.41 -7.01 11.43
N VAL A 10 -5.08 -6.90 11.57
CA VAL A 10 -4.29 -5.75 11.11
C VAL A 10 -4.38 -5.57 9.59
N PHE A 11 -4.33 -6.67 8.83
CA PHE A 11 -4.48 -6.61 7.37
C PHE A 11 -5.91 -6.19 6.99
N VAL A 12 -6.93 -6.70 7.69
CA VAL A 12 -8.33 -6.31 7.45
C VAL A 12 -8.55 -4.82 7.76
N TYR A 13 -8.00 -4.32 8.86
CA TYR A 13 -8.03 -2.89 9.19
C TYR A 13 -7.33 -2.05 8.12
N LEU A 14 -6.15 -2.49 7.67
CA LEU A 14 -5.39 -1.83 6.61
C LEU A 14 -6.22 -1.77 5.32
N LEU A 15 -6.80 -2.89 4.88
CA LEU A 15 -7.58 -2.97 3.66
C LEU A 15 -8.81 -2.06 3.70
N THR A 16 -9.60 -2.13 4.77
CA THR A 16 -10.83 -1.30 4.93
C THR A 16 -10.51 0.19 5.00
N THR A 17 -9.40 0.55 5.65
CA THR A 17 -8.93 1.94 5.68
C THR A 17 -8.50 2.40 4.28
N ILE A 18 -7.76 1.56 3.55
CA ILE A 18 -7.35 1.84 2.17
C ILE A 18 -8.56 1.99 1.26
N GLU A 19 -9.60 1.17 1.39
CA GLU A 19 -10.83 1.30 0.60
C GLU A 19 -11.48 2.68 0.79
N THR A 20 -11.57 3.15 2.04
CA THR A 20 -12.12 4.48 2.37
C THR A 20 -11.27 5.60 1.78
N LEU A 21 -9.93 5.50 1.91
CA LEU A 21 -9.00 6.49 1.37
C LEU A 21 -8.96 6.47 -0.16
N TYR A 22 -9.10 5.31 -0.78
CA TYR A 22 -9.06 5.16 -2.23
C TYR A 22 -10.24 5.91 -2.87
N GLN A 23 -11.45 5.76 -2.33
CA GLN A 23 -12.63 6.47 -2.84
C GLN A 23 -12.51 8.00 -2.76
N THR A 24 -11.84 8.52 -1.73
CA THR A 24 -11.75 9.96 -1.46
C THR A 24 -10.52 10.64 -2.04
N ARG A 25 -9.41 9.92 -2.23
CA ARG A 25 -8.11 10.49 -2.60
C ARG A 25 -7.59 10.09 -3.98
N VAL A 26 -8.11 9.02 -4.58
CA VAL A 26 -7.65 8.56 -5.89
C VAL A 26 -8.54 9.14 -6.99
N PRO A 27 -8.00 9.66 -8.11
CA PRO A 27 -8.81 10.25 -9.18
C PRO A 27 -9.80 9.26 -9.81
N LEU A 28 -10.98 9.76 -10.20
CA LEU A 28 -12.06 8.95 -10.78
C LEU A 28 -11.65 8.22 -12.06
N GLU A 29 -10.69 8.73 -12.81
CA GLU A 29 -10.15 8.10 -14.01
C GLU A 29 -9.45 6.77 -13.68
N VAL A 30 -8.79 6.70 -12.52
CA VAL A 30 -8.13 5.50 -12.02
C VAL A 30 -9.18 4.55 -11.44
N GLN A 31 -10.14 5.08 -10.67
CA GLN A 31 -11.21 4.29 -10.07
C GLN A 31 -12.10 3.62 -11.14
N ASN A 32 -12.43 4.34 -12.21
CA ASN A 32 -13.33 3.90 -13.28
C ASN A 32 -12.58 3.42 -14.53
N ARG A 33 -11.31 3.02 -14.39
CA ARG A 33 -10.54 2.54 -15.53
C ARG A 33 -11.20 1.31 -16.17
N LYS A 34 -10.92 1.10 -17.46
CA LYS A 34 -11.47 -0.03 -18.21
C LYS A 34 -11.19 -1.36 -17.50
N ASN A 35 -12.21 -2.22 -17.44
CA ASN A 35 -12.18 -3.55 -16.85
C ASN A 35 -11.90 -3.58 -15.33
N VAL A 36 -12.19 -2.49 -14.59
CA VAL A 36 -12.01 -2.47 -13.13
C VAL A 36 -12.72 -3.62 -12.42
N HIS A 37 -13.93 -3.98 -12.85
CA HIS A 37 -14.72 -5.06 -12.24
C HIS A 37 -14.25 -6.48 -12.58
N LEU A 38 -13.48 -6.64 -13.67
CA LEU A 38 -12.95 -7.94 -14.10
C LEU A 38 -11.55 -8.21 -13.53
N ALA A 39 -10.86 -7.16 -13.11
CA ALA A 39 -9.53 -7.25 -12.55
C ALA A 39 -9.57 -7.40 -11.02
N THR A 40 -8.48 -7.90 -10.45
CA THR A 40 -8.25 -7.82 -9.00
C THR A 40 -8.37 -6.37 -8.53
N SER A 41 -9.03 -6.18 -7.38
CA SER A 41 -9.25 -4.88 -6.75
C SER A 41 -7.95 -4.10 -6.57
N ASP A 42 -7.98 -2.80 -6.87
CA ASP A 42 -6.84 -1.91 -6.62
C ASP A 42 -6.55 -1.78 -5.14
N CYS A 43 -7.58 -1.65 -4.31
CA CYS A 43 -7.42 -1.58 -2.87
C CYS A 43 -6.68 -2.80 -2.34
N LEU A 44 -6.97 -3.99 -2.88
CA LEU A 44 -6.26 -5.23 -2.50
C LEU A 44 -4.79 -5.20 -2.94
N VAL A 45 -4.49 -4.76 -4.16
CA VAL A 45 -3.09 -4.64 -4.64
C VAL A 45 -2.31 -3.65 -3.79
N ILE A 46 -2.90 -2.50 -3.48
CA ILE A 46 -2.30 -1.44 -2.65
C ILE A 46 -2.11 -1.95 -1.22
N ALA A 47 -3.10 -2.63 -0.64
CA ALA A 47 -3.01 -3.23 0.68
C ALA A 47 -1.89 -4.27 0.75
N CYS A 48 -1.79 -5.18 -0.22
CA CYS A 48 -0.71 -6.15 -0.29
C CYS A 48 0.68 -5.49 -0.42
N TYR A 49 0.78 -4.41 -1.20
CA TYR A 49 2.02 -3.66 -1.33
C TYR A 49 2.44 -3.01 0.00
N LEU A 50 1.51 -2.31 0.67
CA LEU A 50 1.77 -1.63 1.94
C LEU A 50 1.95 -2.60 3.10
N TRP A 51 1.27 -3.74 3.07
CA TRP A 51 1.50 -4.83 4.02
C TRP A 51 2.94 -5.31 3.97
N GLY A 52 3.50 -5.51 2.77
CA GLY A 52 4.91 -5.83 2.64
C GLY A 52 5.85 -4.71 3.12
N VAL A 53 5.46 -3.43 2.96
CA VAL A 53 6.22 -2.30 3.54
C VAL A 53 6.20 -2.35 5.08
N LEU A 54 5.06 -2.64 5.70
CA LEU A 54 4.95 -2.80 7.16
C LEU A 54 5.81 -3.96 7.68
N HIS A 55 5.98 -5.01 6.87
CA HIS A 55 6.87 -6.14 7.14
C HIS A 55 8.31 -5.93 6.67
N PHE A 56 8.73 -4.68 6.44
CA PHE A 56 10.10 -4.32 6.03
C PHE A 56 10.61 -5.04 4.78
N SER A 57 9.70 -5.46 3.90
CA SER A 57 10.06 -6.08 2.64
C SER A 57 10.48 -5.03 1.62
N GLU A 58 11.76 -5.00 1.28
CA GLU A 58 12.31 -4.02 0.34
C GLU A 58 11.91 -4.31 -1.11
N THR A 59 11.91 -5.59 -1.50
CA THR A 59 11.69 -6.00 -2.90
C THR A 59 10.22 -6.26 -3.22
N LEU A 60 9.80 -5.97 -4.46
CA LEU A 60 8.46 -6.33 -4.95
C LEU A 60 8.19 -7.84 -4.89
N LYS A 61 9.23 -8.67 -5.05
CA LYS A 61 9.14 -10.13 -4.95
C LYS A 61 8.80 -10.57 -3.54
N ALA A 62 9.44 -10.02 -2.52
CA ALA A 62 9.13 -10.33 -1.13
C ALA A 62 7.70 -9.89 -0.76
N LYS A 63 7.29 -8.69 -1.19
CA LYS A 63 5.91 -8.20 -1.00
C LYS A 63 4.88 -9.13 -1.67
N HIS A 64 5.19 -9.63 -2.86
CA HIS A 64 4.34 -10.59 -3.58
C HIS A 64 4.24 -11.94 -2.86
N GLN A 65 5.36 -12.48 -2.37
CA GLN A 65 5.37 -13.73 -1.59
C GLN A 65 4.55 -13.61 -0.29
N LEU A 66 4.64 -12.46 0.40
CA LEU A 66 3.78 -12.17 1.56
C LEU A 66 2.29 -12.08 1.16
N ALA A 67 1.97 -11.53 0.00
CA ALA A 67 0.60 -11.53 -0.48
C ALA A 67 0.11 -12.94 -0.82
N GLN A 68 0.95 -13.80 -1.39
CA GLN A 68 0.63 -15.20 -1.68
C GLN A 68 0.40 -16.02 -0.41
N SER A 69 1.12 -15.74 0.68
CA SER A 69 0.88 -16.43 1.96
C SER A 69 -0.48 -16.08 2.56
N LEU A 70 -0.99 -14.86 2.31
CA LEU A 70 -2.35 -14.44 2.69
C LEU A 70 -3.42 -14.96 1.73
N PHE A 71 -3.10 -15.05 0.44
CA PHE A 71 -4.03 -15.40 -0.63
C PHE A 71 -3.42 -16.48 -1.55
N PRO A 72 -3.77 -17.77 -1.36
CA PRO A 72 -3.19 -18.87 -2.14
C PRO A 72 -3.34 -18.73 -3.66
N ASN A 73 -4.43 -18.09 -4.12
CA ASN A 73 -4.72 -17.80 -5.53
C ASN A 73 -4.51 -16.31 -5.86
N PHE A 74 -3.44 -15.71 -5.35
CA PHE A 74 -3.11 -14.32 -5.64
C PHE A 74 -2.67 -14.11 -7.10
N LEU A 75 -2.54 -12.85 -7.49
CA LEU A 75 -2.02 -12.44 -8.80
C LEU A 75 -0.66 -13.08 -9.10
N GLU A 76 -0.45 -13.47 -10.36
CA GLU A 76 0.87 -13.79 -10.89
C GLU A 76 1.87 -12.66 -10.65
N TYR A 77 3.14 -13.00 -10.37
CA TYR A 77 4.17 -12.02 -9.99
C TYR A 77 4.30 -10.88 -11.02
N SER A 78 4.37 -11.22 -12.32
CA SER A 78 4.49 -10.23 -13.39
C SER A 78 3.28 -9.30 -13.46
N ARG A 79 2.08 -9.83 -13.20
CA ARG A 79 0.83 -9.05 -13.16
C ARG A 79 0.81 -8.15 -11.93
N PHE A 80 1.23 -8.65 -10.77
CA PHE A 80 1.37 -7.86 -9.56
C PHE A 80 2.33 -6.67 -9.76
N VAL A 81 3.52 -6.89 -10.31
CA VAL A 81 4.50 -5.83 -10.59
C VAL A 81 3.91 -4.76 -11.52
N ARG A 82 3.29 -5.17 -12.63
CA ARG A 82 2.63 -4.22 -13.56
C ARG A 82 1.56 -3.39 -12.86
N ARG A 83 0.77 -4.01 -11.98
CA ARG A 83 -0.28 -3.32 -11.23
C ARG A 83 0.28 -2.38 -10.18
N CYS A 84 1.31 -2.77 -9.44
CA CYS A 84 1.99 -1.87 -8.50
C CYS A 84 2.57 -0.65 -9.22
N ASN A 85 3.20 -0.83 -10.38
CA ASN A 85 3.75 0.28 -11.15
C ASN A 85 2.66 1.23 -11.66
N ALA A 86 1.55 0.69 -12.17
CA ALA A 86 0.41 1.49 -12.62
C ALA A 86 -0.27 2.25 -11.46
N LEU A 87 -0.27 1.67 -10.26
CA LEU A 87 -0.88 2.25 -9.06
C LEU A 87 0.11 3.03 -8.18
N LEU A 88 1.37 3.17 -8.59
CA LEU A 88 2.41 3.78 -7.75
C LEU A 88 2.02 5.17 -7.25
N PRO A 89 1.43 6.07 -8.07
CA PRO A 89 0.95 7.36 -7.57
C PRO A 89 -0.13 7.21 -6.49
N SER A 90 -1.10 6.32 -6.70
CA SER A 90 -2.15 6.03 -5.72
C SER A 90 -1.59 5.44 -4.42
N ILE A 91 -0.61 4.53 -4.52
CA ILE A 91 0.09 3.94 -3.38
C ILE A 91 0.76 5.04 -2.54
N GLN A 92 1.45 5.98 -3.20
CA GLN A 92 2.13 7.09 -2.50
C GLN A 92 1.14 8.00 -1.77
N VAL A 93 0.06 8.41 -2.44
CA VAL A 93 -0.99 9.25 -1.85
C VAL A 93 -1.66 8.56 -0.66
N ILE A 94 -2.02 7.28 -0.82
CA ILE A 94 -2.65 6.51 0.26
C ILE A 94 -1.70 6.30 1.43
N ARG A 95 -0.42 6.01 1.17
CA ARG A 95 0.59 5.89 2.24
C ARG A 95 0.71 7.19 3.03
N GLN A 96 0.75 8.33 2.34
CA GLN A 96 0.82 9.64 2.99
C GLN A 96 -0.45 9.94 3.80
N ALA A 97 -1.64 9.65 3.25
CA ALA A 97 -2.90 9.83 3.94
C ALA A 97 -3.02 8.95 5.19
N LEU A 98 -2.50 7.71 5.14
CA LEU A 98 -2.42 6.84 6.32
C LEU A 98 -1.54 7.46 7.41
N VAL A 99 -0.35 7.94 7.07
CA VAL A 99 0.54 8.60 8.04
C VAL A 99 -0.15 9.81 8.68
N PHE A 100 -0.78 10.68 7.88
CA PHE A 100 -1.47 11.85 8.42
C PHE A 100 -2.62 11.48 9.34
N LYS A 101 -3.40 10.45 9.00
CA LYS A 101 -4.51 9.98 9.84
C LYS A 101 -4.02 9.46 11.18
N GLU A 102 -2.92 8.72 11.22
CA GLU A 102 -2.37 8.16 12.46
C GLU A 102 -1.63 9.22 13.31
N VAL A 103 -1.15 10.29 12.68
CA VAL A 103 -0.43 11.41 13.33
C VAL A 103 -1.37 12.57 13.69
N GLU A 104 -2.65 12.51 13.30
CA GLU A 104 -3.64 13.54 13.59
C GLU A 104 -3.81 13.71 15.11
N GLY A 105 -3.47 14.90 15.62
CA GLY A 105 -3.48 15.20 17.05
C GLY A 105 -2.16 14.93 17.80
N MET A 106 -1.12 14.43 17.12
CA MET A 106 0.22 14.29 17.68
C MET A 106 1.11 15.46 17.26
N SER A 107 1.87 16.04 18.20
CA SER A 107 2.93 17.02 17.88
C SER A 107 4.15 16.30 17.32
N VAL A 108 4.12 15.98 16.03
CA VAL A 108 5.25 15.33 15.34
C VAL A 108 6.04 16.37 14.55
N SER A 109 7.35 16.44 14.84
CA SER A 109 8.31 17.21 14.05
C SER A 109 9.12 16.25 13.18
N ILE A 110 9.14 16.47 11.88
CA ILE A 110 10.02 15.74 10.96
C ILE A 110 11.40 16.39 11.03
N ILE A 111 12.40 15.66 11.52
CA ILE A 111 13.79 16.10 11.53
C ILE A 111 14.47 15.44 10.32
N ASP A 112 14.51 16.16 9.20
CA ASP A 112 15.22 15.72 7.99
C ASP A 112 16.71 16.05 8.16
N SER A 113 17.46 15.10 8.71
CA SER A 113 18.89 15.20 9.08
C SER A 113 19.25 16.28 10.11
N PHE A 114 20.10 15.92 11.08
CA PHE A 114 20.86 16.93 11.80
C PHE A 114 21.87 17.54 10.84
N PRO A 115 22.07 18.87 10.83
CA PRO A 115 23.12 19.46 10.01
C PRO A 115 24.45 18.79 10.35
N ILE A 116 25.06 18.14 9.36
CA ILE A 116 26.43 17.63 9.50
C ILE A 116 27.31 18.88 9.69
N PRO A 117 28.14 18.94 10.74
CA PRO A 117 29.07 20.05 10.89
C PRO A 117 29.96 20.06 9.63
N LEU A 118 29.78 21.06 8.77
CA LEU A 118 30.74 21.33 7.71
C LEU A 118 32.08 21.58 8.40
N CYS A 119 33.14 20.87 7.96
CA CYS A 119 34.49 21.14 8.43
C CYS A 119 34.74 22.65 8.32
N GLN A 120 34.93 23.31 9.47
CA GLN A 120 35.26 24.73 9.50
C GLN A 120 36.64 24.92 8.86
N PRO A 121 36.83 25.97 8.04
CA PRO A 121 38.09 26.24 7.37
C PRO A 121 39.24 26.53 8.33
#